data_AF-A0A3B0CJW8-F1
#
_entry.id   AF-A0A3B0CJW8-F1
#
_cell.length_a   1.000
_cell.length_b   1.000
_cell.length_c   1.000
_cell.angle_alpha   90.00
_cell.angle_beta   90.00
_cell.angle_gamma   90.00
#
_symmetry.space_group_name_H-M   'P 1'
#
loop_
_entity.id
_entity.type
_entity.pdbx_description
1 polymer ?
#
loop_
_entity_poly.entity_id
_entity_poly.type
_entity_poly.pdbx_seq_one_letter_code
_entity_poly.pdbx_strand_id
1 'polypeptide(L)' 'MNSVDKIRFLIYYGETQEKPCNGYMELNSDGKMIALYNQYGEEIDLYGGHEFVRVRSLGKFDDEDRDNFYSLLESDGVG' A
#
# COMPACT_ATOMS: atom_id res chain seq x y z
N MET A 1 -10.37 11.18 7.36
CA MET A 1 -9.61 10.04 7.91
C MET A 1 -9.42 9.02 6.83
N ASN A 2 -8.16 8.81 6.48
CA ASN A 2 -7.73 7.78 5.54
C ASN A 2 -7.46 6.48 6.33
N SER A 3 -7.30 5.37 5.62
CA SER A 3 -6.92 4.08 6.20
C SER A 3 -5.93 3.34 5.32
N VAL A 4 -5.01 2.60 5.95
CA VAL A 4 -4.00 1.81 5.23
C VAL A 4 -4.32 0.36 5.46
N ASP A 5 -4.36 -0.36 4.34
CA ASP A 5 -4.35 -1.81 4.34
C ASP A 5 -2.96 -2.31 3.90
N LYS A 6 -2.42 -3.26 4.65
CA LYS A 6 -1.36 -4.14 4.16
C LYS A 6 -1.96 -5.02 3.08
N ILE A 7 -1.31 -5.05 1.94
CA ILE A 7 -1.76 -5.78 0.77
C ILE A 7 -0.69 -6.75 0.30
N ARG A 8 -1.16 -7.82 -0.33
CA ARG A 8 -0.35 -8.69 -1.19
C ARG A 8 -0.85 -8.51 -2.60
N PHE A 9 0.04 -8.29 -3.56
CA PHE A 9 -0.34 -8.04 -4.94
C PHE A 9 0.58 -8.76 -5.93
N LEU A 10 0.05 -8.97 -7.13
CA LEU A 10 0.74 -9.51 -8.28
C LEU A 10 0.76 -8.43 -9.37
N ILE A 11 1.94 -8.18 -9.92
CA ILE A 11 2.12 -7.22 -11.00
C ILE A 11 2.01 -7.96 -12.34
N TYR A 12 1.03 -7.57 -13.16
CA TYR A 12 0.83 -8.10 -14.51
C TYR A 12 1.24 -7.05 -15.55
N TYR A 13 2.54 -6.84 -15.73
CA TYR A 13 3.05 -5.95 -16.79
C TYR A 13 3.85 -6.74 -17.82
N GLY A 14 3.19 -7.49 -18.71
CA GLY A 14 3.79 -8.07 -19.92
C GLY A 14 4.97 -9.06 -19.74
N GLU A 15 5.51 -9.17 -18.53
CA GLU A 15 6.59 -10.05 -18.13
C GLU A 15 6.15 -10.79 -16.88
N THR A 16 6.44 -12.08 -16.86
CA THR A 16 6.17 -12.97 -15.74
C THR A 16 7.05 -12.56 -14.55
N GLN A 17 6.52 -11.76 -13.62
CA GLN A 17 7.23 -11.56 -12.37
C GLN A 17 7.17 -12.84 -11.52
N GLU A 18 8.34 -13.30 -11.10
CA GLU A 18 8.52 -14.61 -10.46
C GLU A 18 7.92 -14.72 -9.05
N LYS A 19 7.44 -13.63 -8.41
CA LYS A 19 7.03 -13.67 -7.00
C LYS A 19 5.91 -12.68 -6.64
N PRO A 20 4.99 -13.07 -5.73
CA PRO A 20 4.02 -12.14 -5.14
C PRO A 20 4.73 -11.04 -4.34
N CYS A 21 4.33 -9.79 -4.57
CA CYS A 21 4.82 -8.62 -3.85
C CYS A 21 3.92 -8.32 -2.64
N ASN A 22 4.49 -7.75 -1.58
CA ASN A 22 3.71 -7.16 -0.48
C ASN A 22 3.93 -5.64 -0.48
N GLY A 23 2.95 -4.90 0.05
CA GLY A 23 3.02 -3.44 0.14
C GLY A 23 1.83 -2.86 0.90
N TYR A 24 1.54 -1.59 0.62
CA TYR A 24 0.55 -0.80 1.34
C TYR A 24 -0.42 -0.12 0.37
N MET A 25 -1.69 -0.09 0.73
CA MET A 25 -2.74 0.60 -0.01
C MET A 25 -3.33 1.68 0.87
N GLU A 26 -3.33 2.93 0.39
CA GLU A 26 -3.99 4.04 1.06
C GLU A 26 -5.40 4.23 0.49
N LEU A 27 -6.39 4.26 1.38
CA LEU A 27 -7.79 4.51 1.08
C LEU A 27 -8.21 5.84 1.71
N ASN A 28 -9.00 6.62 0.97
CA ASN A 28 -9.65 7.79 1.52
C ASN A 28 -10.87 7.42 2.41
N SER A 29 -11.56 8.43 2.95
CA SER A 29 -12.75 8.24 3.79
C SER A 29 -13.89 7.47 3.13
N ASP A 30 -13.97 7.48 1.80
CA ASP A 30 -14.98 6.77 1.02
C ASP A 30 -14.56 5.33 0.68
N GLY A 31 -13.40 4.88 1.18
CA GLY A 31 -12.82 3.57 0.86
C GLY A 31 -12.24 3.50 -0.56
N LYS A 32 -12.10 4.64 -1.25
CA LYS A 32 -11.48 4.72 -2.56
C LYS A 32 -9.96 4.73 -2.41
N MET A 33 -9.29 3.87 -3.18
CA MET A 33 -7.84 3.85 -3.26
C MET A 33 -7.33 5.16 -3.86
N ILE A 34 -6.36 5.77 -3.17
CA ILE A 34 -5.71 7.02 -3.60
C ILE A 34 -4.22 6.85 -3.85
N ALA A 35 -3.58 5.84 -3.25
CA ALA A 35 -2.18 5.52 -3.49
C ALA A 35 -1.87 4.03 -3.22
N LEU A 36 -0.80 3.54 -3.86
CA LEU A 36 -0.31 2.17 -3.77
C LEU A 36 1.21 2.22 -3.62
N TYR A 37 1.75 1.49 -2.64
CA TYR A 37 3.17 1.48 -2.35
C TYR A 37 3.70 0.05 -2.27
N ASN A 38 4.95 -0.17 -2.68
CA ASN A 38 5.64 -1.42 -2.41
C ASN A 38 6.07 -1.50 -0.94
N GLN A 39 6.64 -2.63 -0.53
CA GLN A 39 7.13 -2.82 0.85
C GLN A 39 8.23 -1.83 1.27
N TYR A 40 8.89 -1.16 0.33
CA TYR A 40 9.93 -0.16 0.57
C TYR A 40 9.38 1.27 0.63
N GLY A 41 8.05 1.45 0.49
CA GLY A 41 7.42 2.77 0.47
C GLY A 41 7.51 3.50 -0.86
N GLU A 42 7.97 2.85 -1.93
CA GLU A 42 8.00 3.42 -3.27
C GLU A 42 6.61 3.32 -3.90
N GLU A 43 6.13 4.41 -4.50
CA GLU A 43 4.83 4.48 -5.15
C GLU A 43 4.77 3.58 -6.39
N ILE A 44 3.65 2.87 -6.55
CA ILE A 44 3.35 1.98 -7.67
C ILE A 44 2.24 2.61 -8.49
N ASP A 45 2.35 2.51 -9.82
CA ASP A 45 1.31 2.99 -10.74
C ASP A 45 -0.03 2.31 -10.47
N LEU A 46 -1.03 3.09 -10.05
CA LEU A 46 -2.39 2.62 -9.79
C LEU A 46 -3.08 2.02 -11.03
N TYR A 47 -2.69 2.46 -12.22
CA TYR A 47 -3.32 2.07 -13.48
C TYR A 47 -2.58 0.93 -14.19
N GLY A 48 -1.62 0.31 -13.50
CA GLY A 48 -0.75 -0.71 -14.07
C GLY A 48 -1.31 -2.11 -14.24
N GLY A 49 -2.63 -2.30 -14.09
CA GLY A 49 -3.24 -3.63 -14.22
C GLY A 49 -2.85 -4.59 -13.10
N HIS A 50 -2.52 -4.08 -11.92
CA HIS A 50 -2.18 -4.89 -10.76
C HIS A 50 -3.40 -5.61 -10.19
N GLU A 51 -3.23 -6.87 -9.82
CA GLU A 51 -4.21 -7.60 -9.02
C GLU A 51 -3.74 -7.67 -7.56
N PHE A 52 -4.62 -7.34 -6.62
CA PHE A 52 -4.26 -7.26 -5.21
C PHE A 52 -5.30 -7.92 -4.30
N VAL A 53 -4.80 -8.43 -3.17
CA VAL A 53 -5.57 -8.99 -2.06
C VAL A 53 -5.22 -8.19 -0.81
N ARG A 54 -6.24 -7.60 -0.18
CA ARG A 54 -6.11 -6.93 1.11
C ARG A 54 -5.91 -7.97 2.21
N VAL A 55 -4.89 -7.79 3.05
CA VAL A 55 -4.50 -8.76 4.08
C VAL A 55 -4.95 -8.28 5.46
N ARG A 56 -4.62 -7.04 5.84
CA ARG A 56 -5.02 -6.46 7.13
C ARG A 56 -5.05 -4.95 7.08
N SER A 57 -5.98 -4.31 7.80
CA SER A 57 -5.92 -2.87 8.05
C SER A 57 -4.90 -2.58 9.15
N LEU A 58 -4.01 -1.61 8.91
CA LEU A 58 -3.01 -1.14 9.89
C LEU A 58 -3.56 -0.06 10.81
N GLY A 59 -4.48 0.76 10.31
CA GLY A 59 -5.10 1.82 11.10
C GLY A 59 -5.87 2.82 10.24
N LYS A 60 -6.56 3.73 10.93
CA LYS A 60 -7.08 4.97 10.35
C LYS A 60 -6.21 6.12 10.83
N PHE A 61 -5.99 7.10 9.97
CA PHE A 61 -5.14 8.26 10.24
C PHE A 61 -5.78 9.50 9.66
N ASP A 62 -5.45 10.64 10.25
CA ASP A 62 -5.81 11.95 9.73
C ASP A 62 -4.64 12.62 9.00
N ASP A 63 -4.82 13.88 8.59
CA ASP A 63 -3.82 14.59 7.82
C ASP A 63 -2.55 14.90 8.63
N GLU A 64 -2.62 14.95 9.97
CA GLU A 64 -1.47 15.17 10.86
C GLU A 64 -0.66 13.87 11.04
N ASP A 65 -1.34 12.72 11.11
CA ASP A 65 -0.71 11.41 11.15
C ASP A 65 0.00 11.05 9.82
N ARG A 66 -0.51 11.57 8.69
CA ARG A 66 0.04 11.30 7.36
C ARG A 66 1.47 11.83 7.19
N ASP A 67 1.82 12.92 7.84
CA ASP A 67 3.20 13.43 7.80
C ASP A 67 4.19 12.46 8.50
N ASN A 68 3.69 11.58 9.38
CA ASN A 68 4.45 10.51 10.03
C ASN A 68 4.28 9.13 9.37
N PHE A 69 3.57 9.06 8.24
CA PHE A 69 3.25 7.84 7.51
C PHE A 69 4.48 6.99 7.19
N TYR A 70 5.58 7.63 6.75
CA TYR A 70 6.83 6.93 6.45
C TYR A 70 7.47 6.29 7.69
N SER A 71 7.41 6.97 8.83
CA SER A 71 7.90 6.45 10.12
C SER A 71 7.07 5.25 10.61
N LEU A 72 5.78 5.18 10.24
CA LEU A 72 4.91 4.04 10.55
C LEU A 72 5.22 2.81 9.69
N LEU A 73 5.67 2.99 8.44
CA LEU A 73 6.13 1.88 7.59
C LEU A 73 7.41 1.23 8.15
N GLU A 74 8.31 2.03 8.72
CA GLU A 74 9.54 1.54 9.38
C GLU A 74 9.22 0.73 10.65
N SER A 75 8.23 1.17 11.44
CA SER A 75 7.83 0.54 12.72
C SER A 75 7.23 -0.86 12.57
N ASP A 76 6.62 -1.19 11.41
CA ASP A 76 6.05 -2.52 11.12
C ASP A 76 7.14 -3.57 10.76
N GLY A 77 8.42 -3.25 11.02
CA GLY A 77 9.58 -4.15 10.93
C GLY A 77 10.32 -4.08 9.59
N VAL A 78 10.37 -2.91 8.96
CA VAL A 78 11.07 -2.68 7.68
C VAL A 78 12.29 -1.76 7.90
N GLY A 79 13.14 -2.16 8.86
CA GLY A 79 14.49 -1.61 9.06
C GLY A 79 15.54 -2.69 8.86
#